data_AF-A0A434EYD3-F1
#
_entry.id   AF-A0A434EYD3-F1
#
_cell.length_a   1.000
_cell.length_b   1.000
_cell.length_c   1.000
_cell.angle_alpha   90.00
_cell.angle_beta   90.00
_cell.angle_gamma   90.00
#
_symmetry.space_group_name_H-M   'P 1'
#
loop_
_entity.id
_entity.type
_entity.pdbx_description
1 polymer ?
#
loop_
_entity_poly.entity_id
_entity_poly.type
_entity_poly.pdbx_seq_one_letter_code
_entity_poly.pdbx_strand_id
1 'polypeptide(L)'
;MSLTGQASDGGSRVLVLAAGLVGAAGVALSAAAAHRGGAFTGMAANFLLMHAPVLLAIGLAGGNRCLRIASLALLAGLLLF
;
A
#
# COMPACT_ATOMS: atom_id res chain seq x y z
N MET A 1 -34.41 -1.42 -6.99
CA MET A 1 -32.97 -1.76 -6.96
C MET A 1 -32.18 -0.51 -7.30
N SER A 2 -31.60 0.15 -6.30
CA SER A 2 -30.89 1.43 -6.48
C SER A 2 -29.46 1.18 -6.95
N LEU A 3 -29.10 1.67 -8.13
CA LEU A 3 -27.75 1.56 -8.73
C LEU A 3 -26.75 2.60 -8.18
N THR A 4 -27.04 3.23 -7.03
CA THR A 4 -26.31 4.41 -6.55
C THR A 4 -25.19 4.12 -5.52
N GLY A 5 -24.90 2.85 -5.20
CA GLY A 5 -23.89 2.50 -4.18
C GLY A 5 -22.45 2.26 -4.68
N GLN A 6 -22.21 2.19 -6.00
CA GLN A 6 -21.04 1.46 -6.52
C GLN A 6 -19.76 2.30 -6.72
N ALA A 7 -19.84 3.64 -6.66
CA ALA A 7 -18.69 4.52 -6.99
C ALA A 7 -17.63 4.63 -5.86
N SER A 8 -17.98 4.30 -4.61
CA SER A 8 -17.03 4.36 -3.49
C SER A 8 -16.22 3.07 -3.31
N ASP A 9 -16.82 1.92 -3.64
CA ASP A 9 -16.28 0.58 -3.38
C ASP A 9 -15.00 0.26 -4.20
N GLY A 10 -14.97 0.71 -5.46
CA GLY A 10 -13.85 0.43 -6.38
C GLY A 10 -12.51 1.01 -5.90
N GLY A 11 -12.53 2.23 -5.34
CA GLY A 11 -11.31 2.86 -4.80
C GLY A 11 -10.75 2.12 -3.59
N SER A 12 -11.64 1.67 -2.69
CA SER A 12 -11.26 0.86 -1.52
C SER A 12 -10.64 -0.48 -1.92
N ARG A 13 -11.22 -1.18 -2.90
CA ARG A 13 -10.66 -2.45 -3.42
C ARG A 13 -9.27 -2.27 -4.01
N VAL A 14 -9.06 -1.18 -4.76
CA VAL A 14 -7.74 -0.85 -5.33
C VAL A 14 -6.71 -0.61 -4.22
N LEU A 15 -7.08 0.07 -3.14
CA LEU A 15 -6.18 0.28 -2.00
C LEU A 15 -5.84 -1.02 -1.28
N VAL A 16 -6.79 -1.95 -1.13
CA VAL A 16 -6.52 -3.28 -0.57
C VAL A 16 -5.58 -4.08 -1.46
N LEU A 17 -5.78 -4.06 -2.78
CA LEU A 17 -4.88 -4.71 -3.74
C LEU A 17 -3.47 -4.10 -3.70
N ALA A 18 -3.37 -2.77 -3.68
CA ALA A 18 -2.10 -2.07 -3.55
C ALA A 18 -1.39 -2.43 -2.24
N ALA A 19 -2.12 -2.49 -1.12
CA ALA A 19 -1.57 -2.90 0.16
C ALA A 19 -1.00 -4.32 0.13
N GLY A 20 -1.71 -5.26 -0.51
CA GLY A 20 -1.23 -6.64 -0.71
C GLY A 20 0.04 -6.71 -1.55
N LEU A 21 0.09 -5.97 -2.67
CA LEU A 21 1.28 -5.91 -3.54
C LEU A 21 2.49 -5.30 -2.83
N VAL A 22 2.28 -4.19 -2.13
CA VAL A 22 3.32 -3.52 -1.34
C VAL A 22 3.85 -4.44 -0.24
N GLY A 23 2.97 -5.14 0.48
CA GLY A 23 3.36 -6.11 1.50
C GLY A 23 4.16 -7.27 0.93
N ALA A 24 3.70 -7.89 -0.16
CA ALA A 24 4.38 -8.99 -0.82
C ALA A 24 5.77 -8.57 -1.36
N ALA A 25 5.86 -7.39 -1.98
CA ALA A 25 7.12 -6.82 -2.43
C ALA A 25 8.08 -6.56 -1.25
N GLY A 26 7.58 -6.05 -0.13
CA GLY A 26 8.36 -5.84 1.09
C GLY A 26 8.95 -7.13 1.66
N VAL A 27 8.18 -8.22 1.70
CA VAL A 27 8.67 -9.54 2.13
C VAL A 27 9.74 -10.07 1.16
N ALA A 28 9.50 -9.98 -0.14
CA ALA A 28 10.47 -10.43 -1.15
C ALA A 28 11.79 -9.64 -1.08
N LEU A 29 11.72 -8.32 -0.89
CA LEU A 29 12.89 -7.46 -0.70
C LEU A 29 13.59 -7.72 0.63
N SER A 30 12.87 -8.05 1.71
CA SER A 30 13.46 -8.43 2.99
C SER A 30 14.27 -9.72 2.86
N ALA A 31 13.72 -10.72 2.15
CA ALA A 31 14.42 -11.96 1.85
C ALA A 31 15.66 -11.73 0.96
N ALA A 32 15.54 -10.85 -0.05
CA ALA A 32 16.65 -10.46 -0.91
C ALA A 32 17.75 -9.72 -0.12
N ALA A 33 17.38 -8.81 0.79
CA ALA A 33 18.31 -8.10 1.66
C ALA A 33 19.07 -9.07 2.58
N ALA A 34 18.43 -10.13 3.05
CA ALA A 34 19.07 -11.13 3.91
C ALA A 34 20.08 -12.04 3.18
N HIS A 35 19.86 -12.36 1.90
CA HIS A 35 20.69 -13.33 1.17
C HIS A 35 21.63 -12.73 0.13
N ARG A 36 21.17 -11.71 -0.60
CA ARG A 36 21.98 -11.02 -1.63
C ARG A 36 22.53 -9.68 -1.14
N GLY A 37 21.91 -9.11 -0.10
CA GLY A 37 22.22 -7.76 0.35
C GLY A 37 21.95 -6.72 -0.72
N GLY A 38 22.52 -5.54 -0.52
CA GLY A 38 22.40 -4.38 -1.42
C GLY A 38 22.20 -3.11 -0.61
N ALA A 39 22.86 -2.03 -1.02
CA ALA A 39 23.01 -0.80 -0.21
C ALA A 39 21.69 -0.26 0.36
N PHE A 40 20.58 -0.44 -0.35
CA PHE A 40 19.27 0.09 0.04
C PHE A 40 18.15 -0.97 0.10
N THR A 41 18.45 -2.25 -0.14
CA THR A 41 17.43 -3.32 -0.23
C THR A 41 16.67 -3.50 1.08
N GLY A 42 17.37 -3.47 2.21
CA GLY A 42 16.75 -3.51 3.54
C GLY A 42 15.93 -2.27 3.86
N MET A 43 16.35 -1.09 3.38
CA MET A 43 15.62 0.16 3.56
C MET A 43 14.30 0.15 2.76
N ALA A 44 14.36 -0.26 1.49
CA ALA A 44 13.18 -0.45 0.65
C ALA A 44 12.21 -1.48 1.23
N ALA A 45 12.72 -2.61 1.73
CA ALA A 45 11.91 -3.63 2.41
C ALA A 45 11.15 -3.04 3.62
N ASN A 46 11.85 -2.27 4.46
CA ASN A 46 11.26 -1.64 5.64
C ASN A 46 10.19 -0.61 5.26
N PHE A 47 10.44 0.24 4.25
CA PHE A 47 9.43 1.19 3.79
C PHE A 47 8.19 0.50 3.25
N LEU A 48 8.33 -0.53 2.41
CA LEU A 48 7.17 -1.28 1.90
C LEU A 48 6.37 -1.95 3.03
N LEU A 49 7.04 -2.66 3.94
CA LEU A 49 6.38 -3.38 5.03
C LEU A 49 5.69 -2.46 6.04
N MET A 50 6.27 -1.30 6.36
CA MET A 50 5.67 -0.38 7.32
C MET A 50 4.43 0.34 6.76
N HIS A 51 4.36 0.53 5.45
CA HIS A 51 3.26 1.26 4.83
C HIS A 51 2.13 0.37 4.30
N ALA A 52 2.39 -0.92 4.04
CA ALA A 52 1.35 -1.88 3.64
C ALA A 52 0.15 -1.95 4.62
N PRO A 53 0.33 -1.99 5.96
CA PRO A 53 -0.78 -2.02 6.91
C PRO A 53 -1.65 -0.77 6.84
N VAL A 54 -1.04 0.40 6.60
CA VAL A 54 -1.74 1.68 6.51
C VAL A 54 -2.64 1.70 5.27
N LEU A 55 -2.12 1.28 4.12
CA LEU A 55 -2.91 1.17 2.88
C LEU A 55 -4.05 0.16 3.04
N LEU A 56 -3.81 -0.97 3.71
CA LEU A 56 -4.82 -1.99 3.97
C LEU A 56 -5.92 -1.46 4.90
N ALA A 57 -5.55 -0.81 6.00
CA ALA A 57 -6.50 -0.24 6.95
C ALA A 57 -7.40 0.82 6.29
N ILE A 58 -6.84 1.68 5.45
CA ILE A 58 -7.62 2.71 4.74
C ILE A 58 -8.53 2.07 3.68
N GLY A 59 -8.05 1.04 2.97
CA GLY A 59 -8.87 0.28 2.02
C GLY A 59 -10.07 -0.41 2.66
N LEU A 60 -9.88 -1.02 3.83
CA LEU A 60 -10.92 -1.76 4.57
C LEU A 60 -11.90 -0.85 5.34
N ALA A 61 -11.42 0.26 5.91
CA ALA A 61 -12.26 1.14 6.72
C ALA A 61 -13.33 1.92 5.92
N GLY A 62 -13.22 1.96 4.59
CA GLY A 62 -14.10 2.77 3.74
C GLY A 62 -13.73 4.26 3.82
N GLY A 63 -13.23 4.82 2.72
CA GLY A 63 -12.48 6.07 2.75
C GLY A 63 -13.31 7.36 2.74
N ASN A 64 -13.02 8.26 3.68
CA ASN A 64 -13.29 9.70 3.55
C ASN A 64 -12.31 10.34 2.54
N ARG A 65 -12.69 11.42 1.84
CA ARG A 65 -11.86 12.05 0.79
C ARG A 65 -10.44 12.37 1.27
N CYS A 66 -10.27 12.81 2.51
CA CYS A 66 -8.96 13.03 3.12
C CYS A 66 -8.10 11.75 3.24
N LEU A 67 -8.66 10.63 3.71
CA LEU A 67 -7.93 9.35 3.82
C LEU A 67 -7.47 8.86 2.45
N ARG A 68 -8.27 9.11 1.42
CA ARG A 68 -7.97 8.73 0.04
C ARG A 68 -6.83 9.57 -0.53
N ILE A 69 -6.83 10.89 -0.29
CA ILE A 69 -5.70 11.77 -0.64
C ILE A 69 -4.44 11.37 0.13
N ALA A 70 -4.55 11.10 1.43
CA ALA A 70 -3.43 10.66 2.26
C ALA A 70 -2.84 9.34 1.75
N SER A 71 -3.68 8.38 1.33
CA SER A 71 -3.22 7.11 0.75
C SER A 71 -2.49 7.31 -0.57
N LEU A 72 -2.98 8.21 -1.43
CA LEU A 72 -2.32 8.55 -2.69
C LEU A 72 -0.97 9.25 -2.46
N ALA A 73 -0.91 10.18 -1.50
CA ALA A 73 0.33 10.83 -1.11
C ALA A 73 1.34 9.82 -0.54
N LEU A 74 0.87 8.87 0.27
CA LEU A 74 1.69 7.77 0.77
C LEU A 74 2.24 6.89 -0.34
N LEU A 75 1.38 6.47 -1.28
CA LEU A 75 1.80 5.69 -2.45
C LEU A 75 2.82 6.45 -3.30
N ALA A 76 2.60 7.75 -3.53
CA ALA A 76 3.56 8.59 -4.26
C ALA A 76 4.90 8.69 -3.52
N GLY A 77 4.87 8.89 -2.20
CA GLY A 77 6.08 8.87 -1.37
C GLY A 77 6.84 7.54 -1.49
N LEU A 78 6.14 6.41 -1.39
CA LEU A 78 6.75 5.08 -1.50
C LEU A 78 7.30 4.77 -2.89
N LEU A 79 6.84 5.47 -3.93
CA LEU A 79 7.35 5.31 -5.30
C LEU A 79 8.56 6.22 -5.56
N LEU A 80 8.65 7.35 -4.86
CA LEU A 80 9.76 8.32 -5.00
C LEU A 80 10.98 7.98 -4.13
N PHE A 81 10.79 7.24 -3.04
CA PHE A 81 11.81 6.90 -2.04
C PHE A 81 11.98 5.38 -1.89
#